data_AF-A0A8J6GWZ2-F1
#
_entry.id   AF-A0A8J6GWZ2-F1
#
_cell.length_a   1.000
_cell.length_b   1.000
_cell.length_c   1.000
_cell.angle_alpha   90.00
_cell.angle_beta   90.00
_cell.angle_gamma   90.00
#
_symmetry.space_group_name_H-M   'P 1'
#
loop_
_entity.id
_entity.type
_entity.pdbx_description
1 polymer ?
#
loop_
_entity_poly.entity_id
_entity_poly.type
_entity_poly.pdbx_seq_one_letter_code
_entity_poly.pdbx_strand_id
1 'polypeptide(L)'
;MMLKFMHGHYLDKYEWFMRADDDVYIKGDRLESLLRSLNSREPLFLRQTGLGTTEEMGKLALEPGENCMGGPGVILSREVLRRMAPHIGKCLREMYTTHEDVEVGR
;
A
#
# COMPACT_ATOMS: atom_id res chain seq x y z
N MET A 1 3.39 -8.29 11.54
CA MET A 1 3.15 -7.23 10.54
C MET A 1 3.35 -7.79 9.13
N MET A 2 2.29 -7.80 8.32
CA MET A 2 2.26 -8.45 7.00
C MET A 2 3.34 -7.91 6.04
N LEU A 3 3.51 -6.59 5.94
CA LEU A 3 4.51 -5.97 5.04
C LEU A 3 5.95 -6.36 5.39
N LYS A 4 6.28 -6.38 6.69
CA LYS A 4 7.60 -6.83 7.16
C LYS A 4 7.85 -8.31 6.83
N PHE A 5 6.80 -9.14 6.93
CA PHE A 5 6.88 -10.56 6.58
C PHE A 5 7.12 -10.74 5.06
N MET A 6 6.38 -10.02 4.22
CA MET A 6 6.57 -10.03 2.77
C MET A 6 7.99 -9.61 2.39
N HIS A 7 8.51 -8.53 2.97
CA HIS A 7 9.88 -8.10 2.75
C HIS A 7 10.90 -9.18 3.13
N GLY A 8 10.78 -9.76 4.34
CA GLY A 8 11.78 -10.71 4.86
C GLY A 8 11.86 -12.04 4.10
N HIS A 9 10.78 -12.48 3.44
CA HIS A 9 10.71 -13.82 2.84
C HIS A 9 10.60 -13.82 1.31
N TYR A 10 10.14 -12.72 0.73
CA TYR A 10 9.66 -12.67 -0.65
C TYR A 10 10.18 -11.50 -1.47
N LEU A 11 10.87 -10.52 -0.89
CA LEU A 11 11.35 -9.33 -1.61
C LEU A 11 12.14 -9.69 -2.88
N ASP A 12 13.07 -10.64 -2.77
CA ASP A 12 13.94 -11.04 -3.88
C ASP A 12 13.29 -12.08 -4.81
N LYS A 13 12.07 -12.54 -4.50
CA LYS A 13 11.34 -13.57 -5.26
C LYS A 13 10.25 -12.98 -6.15
N TYR A 14 9.67 -11.85 -5.78
CA TYR A 14 8.56 -11.23 -6.49
C TYR A 14 8.82 -9.75 -6.79
N GLU A 15 8.23 -9.23 -7.86
CA GLU A 15 8.36 -7.84 -8.27
C GLU A 15 7.26 -6.93 -7.72
N TRP A 16 6.13 -7.53 -7.36
CA TRP A 16 4.91 -6.84 -6.96
C TRP A 16 4.30 -7.51 -5.73
N PHE A 17 3.78 -6.72 -4.82
CA PHE A 17 3.16 -7.16 -3.57
C PHE A 17 1.80 -6.49 -3.44
N MET A 18 0.77 -7.23 -3.06
CA MET A 18 -0.59 -6.70 -2.93
C MET A 18 -1.13 -7.00 -1.54
N ARG A 19 -1.78 -6.00 -0.94
CA ARG A 19 -2.65 -6.13 0.24
C ARG A 19 -4.06 -5.82 -0.23
N ALA A 20 -5.03 -6.65 0.12
CA ALA A 20 -6.44 -6.39 -0.14
C ALA A 20 -7.29 -7.05 0.95
N ASP A 21 -8.52 -6.57 1.11
CA ASP A 21 -9.49 -7.19 2.00
C ASP A 21 -10.01 -8.50 1.40
N ASP A 22 -10.65 -9.34 2.22
CA ASP A 22 -11.14 -10.66 1.83
C ASP A 22 -12.47 -10.63 1.04
N ASP A 23 -13.06 -9.44 0.88
CA ASP A 23 -14.29 -9.18 0.15
C ASP A 23 -14.08 -8.55 -1.25
N VAL A 24 -12.83 -8.54 -1.75
CA VAL A 24 -12.51 -8.02 -3.09
C VAL A 24 -12.51 -9.09 -4.18
N TYR A 25 -12.72 -8.65 -5.42
CA TYR A 25 -12.53 -9.46 -6.61
C TYR A 25 -11.37 -8.94 -7.47
N ILE A 26 -10.40 -9.81 -7.76
CA ILE A 26 -9.20 -9.47 -8.54
C ILE A 26 -9.29 -10.08 -9.95
N LYS A 27 -9.29 -9.21 -10.98
CA LYS A 27 -9.12 -9.62 -12.38
C LYS A 27 -7.64 -9.82 -12.69
N GLY A 28 -7.13 -11.02 -12.38
CA GLY A 28 -5.70 -11.33 -12.44
C GLY A 28 -5.04 -11.10 -13.81
N ASP A 29 -5.73 -11.44 -14.90
CA ASP A 29 -5.29 -11.24 -16.28
C ASP A 29 -5.07 -9.76 -16.63
N ARG A 30 -6.01 -8.90 -16.22
CA ARG A 30 -5.89 -7.45 -16.42
C ARG A 30 -4.82 -6.84 -15.52
N LEU A 31 -4.76 -7.28 -14.26
CA LEU A 31 -3.77 -6.81 -13.31
C LEU A 31 -2.35 -7.18 -13.78
N GLU A 32 -2.14 -8.42 -14.21
CA GLU A 32 -0.87 -8.87 -14.76
C GLU A 32 -0.46 -8.03 -15.98
N SER A 33 -1.37 -7.82 -16.93
CA SER A 33 -1.10 -7.00 -18.13
C SER A 33 -0.68 -5.57 -17.75
N LEU A 34 -1.30 -4.97 -16.74
CA LEU A 34 -0.91 -3.65 -16.23
C LEU A 34 0.48 -3.70 -15.59
N LEU A 35 0.72 -4.63 -14.66
CA LEU A 35 1.97 -4.69 -13.91
C LEU A 35 3.18 -5.01 -14.80
N ARG A 36 3.00 -5.79 -15.86
CA ARG A 36 4.04 -6.07 -16.87
C ARG A 36 4.42 -4.84 -17.70
N SER A 37 3.53 -3.84 -17.78
CA SER A 37 3.80 -2.58 -18.49
C SER A 37 4.58 -1.56 -17.65
N LEU A 38 4.80 -1.83 -16.35
CA LEU A 38 5.41 -0.93 -15.40
C LEU A 38 6.79 -1.43 -14.96
N ASN A 39 7.67 -0.50 -14.55
CA ASN A 39 9.01 -0.82 -14.06
C ASN A 39 8.99 -1.06 -12.53
N SER A 40 9.12 -2.31 -12.10
CA SER A 40 9.10 -2.70 -10.68
C SER A 40 10.28 -2.15 -9.86
N ARG A 41 11.34 -1.66 -10.51
CA ARG A 41 12.51 -1.01 -9.87
C ARG A 41 12.24 0.45 -9.51
N GLU A 42 11.18 1.05 -10.04
CA GLU A 42 10.74 2.38 -9.63
C GLU A 42 9.83 2.27 -8.41
N PRO A 43 9.81 3.29 -7.52
CA PRO A 43 8.99 3.30 -6.32
C PRO A 43 7.52 3.57 -6.67
N LEU A 44 6.84 2.57 -7.24
CA LEU A 44 5.45 2.64 -7.65
C LEU A 44 4.54 2.10 -6.55
N PHE A 45 3.65 2.98 -6.08
CA PHE A 45 2.60 2.64 -5.14
C PHE A 45 1.24 2.86 -5.80
N LEU A 46 0.61 1.76 -6.21
CA LEU A 46 -0.66 1.78 -6.95
C LEU A 46 -1.80 1.53 -5.98
N ARG A 47 -2.72 2.47 -5.90
CA ARG A 47 -3.87 2.41 -4.98
C ARG A 47 -5.00 3.28 -5.51
N GLN A 48 -6.22 2.99 -5.06
CA GLN A 48 -7.32 3.91 -5.24
C GLN A 48 -7.22 5.06 -4.23
N THR A 49 -7.24 6.30 -4.72
CA THR A 49 -7.35 7.47 -3.86
C THR A 49 -8.81 7.64 -3.43
N GLY A 50 -9.03 7.68 -2.12
CA GLY A 50 -10.28 8.07 -1.51
C GLY A 50 -10.37 9.58 -1.35
N LEU A 51 -11.59 10.10 -1.28
CA LEU A 51 -11.84 11.50 -0.94
C LEU A 51 -11.88 11.71 0.59
N GLY A 52 -11.93 10.63 1.37
CA GLY A 52 -12.21 10.67 2.81
C GLY A 52 -13.68 10.99 3.10
N THR A 53 -14.09 10.82 4.35
CA THR A 53 -15.38 11.32 4.82
C THR A 53 -15.23 12.77 5.29
N THR A 54 -16.29 13.58 5.20
CA THR A 54 -16.28 14.97 5.72
C THR A 54 -15.97 15.03 7.22
N GLU A 55 -16.29 13.97 7.96
CA GLU A 55 -15.99 13.84 9.40
C GLU A 55 -14.51 13.59 9.70
N GLU A 56 -13.73 13.15 8.71
CA GLU A 56 -12.30 12.84 8.81
C GLU A 56 -11.39 13.87 8.11
N MET A 57 -11.97 14.84 7.40
CA MET A 57 -11.24 15.97 6.83
C MET A 57 -10.45 16.72 7.92
N GLY A 58 -9.13 16.80 7.75
CA GLY A 58 -8.22 17.44 8.71
C GLY A 58 -7.81 16.59 9.91
N LYS A 59 -8.45 15.43 10.16
CA LYS A 59 -8.05 14.51 11.25
C LYS A 59 -6.92 13.58 10.85
N LEU A 60 -6.83 13.26 9.56
CA LEU A 60 -5.83 12.34 9.02
C LEU A 60 -4.62 13.07 8.40
N ALA A 61 -4.55 14.40 8.46
CA ALA A 61 -3.48 15.22 7.88
C ALA A 61 -3.15 14.86 6.41
N LEU A 62 -4.20 14.59 5.62
CA LEU A 62 -4.11 14.21 4.21
C LEU A 62 -4.87 15.26 3.39
N GLU A 63 -4.25 15.71 2.30
CA GLU A 63 -4.90 16.60 1.34
C GLU A 63 -6.03 15.86 0.59
N PRO A 64 -7.00 16.57 0.00
CA PRO A 64 -8.04 15.96 -0.82
C PRO A 64 -7.44 15.07 -1.91
N GLY A 65 -7.76 13.77 -1.89
CA GLY A 65 -7.20 12.78 -2.83
C GLY A 65 -5.93 12.07 -2.34
N GLU A 66 -5.42 12.38 -1.15
CA GLU A 66 -4.29 11.65 -0.54
C GLU A 66 -4.73 10.50 0.37
N ASN A 67 -6.02 10.42 0.70
CA ASN A 67 -6.58 9.32 1.49
C ASN A 67 -6.44 8.00 0.71
N CYS A 68 -5.79 7.02 1.32
CA CYS A 68 -5.69 5.68 0.77
C CYS A 68 -6.94 4.92 1.19
N MET A 69 -7.65 4.30 0.25
CA MET A 69 -8.63 3.30 0.64
C MET A 69 -7.95 1.93 0.64
N GLY A 70 -7.84 1.32 1.82
CA GLY A 70 -7.26 -0.01 1.98
C GLY A 70 -8.09 -1.12 1.35
N GLY A 71 -9.42 -0.96 1.34
CA GLY A 71 -10.38 -1.97 0.91
C GLY A 71 -10.16 -2.50 -0.50
N PRO A 72 -10.18 -1.64 -1.54
CA PRO A 72 -9.88 -2.04 -2.92
C PRO A 72 -8.50 -2.68 -3.12
N GLY A 73 -7.62 -2.50 -2.13
CA GLY A 73 -6.27 -3.02 -2.10
C GLY A 73 -5.23 -2.02 -2.57
N VAL A 74 -4.00 -2.26 -2.12
CA VAL A 74 -2.82 -1.51 -2.50
C VAL A 74 -1.78 -2.44 -3.10
N ILE A 75 -1.12 -1.99 -4.16
CA ILE A 75 -0.04 -2.72 -4.84
C ILE A 75 1.25 -1.93 -4.69
N LEU A 76 2.27 -2.61 -4.19
CA LEU A 76 3.60 -2.08 -3.92
C LEU A 76 4.56 -2.71 -4.91
N SER A 77 5.36 -1.88 -5.61
CA SER A 77 6.53 -2.40 -6.30
C SER A 77 7.56 -2.93 -5.29
N ARG A 78 8.44 -3.82 -5.75
CA ARG A 78 9.59 -4.30 -4.97
C ARG A 78 10.37 -3.13 -4.37
N GLU A 79 10.57 -2.07 -5.15
CA GLU A 79 11.31 -0.90 -4.70
C GLU A 79 10.62 -0.15 -3.54
N VAL A 80 9.29 -0.01 -3.57
CA VAL A 80 8.55 0.58 -2.44
C VAL A 80 8.72 -0.27 -1.19
N LEU A 81 8.50 -1.59 -1.30
CA LEU A 81 8.60 -2.47 -0.14
C LEU A 81 10.02 -2.50 0.45
N ARG A 82 11.05 -2.47 -0.41
CA ARG A 82 12.47 -2.40 -0.01
C ARG A 82 12.79 -1.13 0.78
N ARG A 83 12.27 0.03 0.34
CA ARG A 83 12.50 1.32 1.01
C ARG A 83 11.71 1.45 2.30
N MET A 84 10.47 0.97 2.33
CA MET A 84 9.58 1.11 3.47
C MET A 84 9.94 0.17 4.63
N ALA A 85 10.33 -1.08 4.35
CA ALA A 85 10.47 -2.10 5.38
C ALA A 85 11.41 -1.76 6.56
N PRO A 86 12.57 -1.09 6.35
CA PRO A 86 13.42 -0.62 7.45
C PRO A 86 12.72 0.36 8.40
N HIS A 87 11.72 1.11 7.91
CA HIS A 87 11.01 2.14 8.67
C HIS A 87 9.77 1.63 9.40
N ILE A 88 9.24 0.43 9.06
CA ILE A 88 8.01 -0.13 9.66
C ILE A 88 8.06 -0.11 11.20
N GLY A 89 9.20 -0.42 11.80
CA GLY A 89 9.34 -0.40 13.27
C GLY A 89 9.18 0.99 13.87
N LYS A 90 9.60 2.04 13.15
CA LYS A 90 9.41 3.44 13.53
C LYS A 90 7.95 3.86 13.30
N CYS A 91 7.38 3.55 12.13
CA CYS A 91 5.98 3.87 11.80
C CYS A 91 5.01 3.28 12.82
N LEU A 92 5.23 2.04 13.26
CA LEU A 92 4.41 1.40 14.30
C LEU A 92 4.41 2.11 15.65
N ARG A 93 5.46 2.87 15.98
CA ARG A 93 5.55 3.60 17.25
C ARG A 93 5.00 5.02 17.14
N GLU A 94 5.15 5.64 15.98
CA GLU A 94 4.92 7.08 15.81
C GLU A 94 3.66 7.40 14.99
N MET A 95 3.17 6.44 14.19
CA MET A 95 2.09 6.65 13.22
C MET A 95 0.95 5.64 13.37
N TYR A 96 0.87 4.94 14.51
CA TYR A 96 -0.20 3.98 14.75
C TYR A 96 -1.56 4.69 14.88
N THR A 97 -2.53 4.23 14.11
CA THR A 97 -3.92 4.66 14.06
C THR A 97 -4.84 3.44 14.04
N THR A 98 -6.15 3.66 14.01
CA THR A 98 -7.12 2.58 13.77
C THR A 98 -7.30 2.25 12.28
N HIS A 99 -6.64 2.99 11.38
CA HIS A 99 -6.80 2.91 9.93
C HIS A 99 -5.49 2.45 9.26
N GLU A 100 -5.33 1.14 9.08
CA GLU A 100 -4.13 0.52 8.49
C GLU A 100 -3.74 1.16 7.15
N ASP A 101 -4.72 1.50 6.33
CA ASP A 101 -4.52 2.10 5.00
C ASP A 101 -3.93 3.50 5.04
N VAL A 102 -4.30 4.30 6.03
CA VAL A 102 -3.66 5.59 6.32
C VAL A 102 -2.21 5.38 6.75
N GLU A 103 -1.93 4.37 7.57
CA GLU A 103 -0.57 4.08 8.05
C GLU A 103 0.39 3.67 6.92
N VAL A 104 -0.09 2.84 5.98
CA VAL A 104 0.71 2.41 4.82
C VAL A 104 0.92 3.57 3.83
N GLY A 105 0.05 4.58 3.87
CA GLY A 105 0.09 5.74 3.00
C GLY A 105 1.10 6.84 3.36
N ARG A 106 1.58 6.89 4.61
CA ARG A 106 2.47 7.92 5.17
C ARG A 106 3.94 7.51 5.21
#